data_AF-A0A2R6GML6-F1
#
_entry.id   AF-A0A2R6GML6-F1
#
_cell.length_a   1.000
_cell.length_b   1.000
_cell.length_c   1.000
_cell.angle_alpha   90.00
_cell.angle_beta   90.00
_cell.angle_gamma   90.00
#
_symmetry.space_group_name_H-M   'P 1'
#
loop_
_entity.id
_entity.type
_entity.pdbx_description
1 polymer ?
#
loop_
_entity_poly.entity_id
_entity_poly.type
_entity_poly.pdbx_seq_one_letter_code
_entity_poly.pdbx_strand_id
1 'polypeptide(L)' 'MKFSLPVALGALVVVVAAGVGGLIAAPIPMGTDTIMMMVAPSMLVFGLVAFGLGVKHGEFRAV' A
#
# COMPACT_ATOMS: atom_id res chain seq x y z
N MET A 1 7.14 17.12 12.22
CA MET A 1 5.85 16.42 12.50
C MET A 1 6.15 15.21 13.37
N LYS A 2 5.34 14.93 14.40
CA LYS A 2 5.51 13.71 15.21
C LYS A 2 5.03 12.51 14.42
N PHE A 3 5.82 11.42 14.40
CA PHE A 3 5.39 10.18 13.76
C PHE A 3 4.12 9.66 14.43
N SER A 4 3.12 9.33 13.61
CA SER A 4 1.86 8.75 14.03
C SER A 4 1.60 7.49 13.21
N LEU A 5 1.81 6.33 13.83
CA LEU A 5 1.63 5.04 13.19
C LEU A 5 0.21 4.83 12.63
N PRO A 6 -0.89 5.23 13.32
CA PRO A 6 -2.23 5.14 12.76
C PRO A 6 -2.41 5.99 11.49
N VAL A 7 -1.85 7.21 11.46
CA VAL A 7 -1.95 8.10 10.29
C VAL A 7 -1.14 7.52 9.12
N ALA A 8 0.05 7.02 9.39
CA ALA A 8 0.92 6.45 8.38
C ALA A 8 0.34 5.15 7.77
N LEU A 9 -0.25 4.28 8.60
CA LEU A 9 -0.99 3.11 8.11
C LEU A 9 -2.24 3.49 7.33
N GLY A 10 -2.99 4.52 7.78
CA GLY A 10 -4.12 5.05 7.05
C GLY A 10 -3.73 5.53 5.65
N ALA A 11 -2.58 6.21 5.53
CA ALA A 11 -2.03 6.62 4.23
C ALA A 11 -1.70 5.41 3.33
N LEU A 12 -1.11 4.34 3.87
CA LEU A 12 -0.87 3.11 3.11
C LEU A 12 -2.17 2.51 2.55
N VAL A 13 -3.22 2.44 3.36
CA VAL A 13 -4.53 1.93 2.92
C VAL A 13 -5.12 2.79 1.81
N VAL A 14 -5.02 4.11 1.91
CA VAL A 14 -5.48 5.03 0.85
C VAL A 14 -4.72 4.79 -0.45
N VAL A 15 -3.40 4.60 -0.39
CA VAL A 15 -2.57 4.31 -1.57
C VAL A 15 -3.00 2.99 -2.23
N VAL A 16 -3.23 1.94 -1.43
CA VAL A 16 -3.71 0.66 -1.96
C VAL A 16 -5.09 0.81 -2.60
N ALA A 17 -6.03 1.47 -1.93
CA ALA A 17 -7.37 1.71 -2.46
C ALA A 17 -7.34 2.50 -3.78
N ALA A 18 -6.48 3.52 -3.87
CA ALA A 18 -6.29 4.29 -5.10
C ALA A 18 -5.69 3.43 -6.22
N GLY A 19 -4.71 2.57 -5.93
CA GLY A 19 -4.14 1.66 -6.92
C GLY A 19 -5.15 0.63 -7.42
N VAL A 20 -5.93 0.02 -6.54
CA VAL A 20 -7.01 -0.92 -6.90
C VAL A 20 -8.09 -0.23 -7.75
N GLY A 21 -8.58 0.93 -7.30
CA GLY A 21 -9.58 1.70 -8.05
C GLY A 21 -9.07 2.14 -9.42
N GLY A 22 -7.81 2.56 -9.51
CA GLY A 22 -7.16 2.89 -10.77
C GLY A 22 -7.06 1.71 -11.73
N LEU A 23 -6.71 0.52 -11.23
CA LEU A 23 -6.65 -0.70 -12.04
C LEU A 23 -8.03 -1.12 -12.56
N ILE A 24 -9.08 -0.97 -11.75
CA ILE A 24 -10.46 -1.27 -12.16
C ILE A 24 -10.95 -0.28 -13.21
N ALA A 25 -10.60 1.00 -13.09
CA ALA A 25 -11.05 2.06 -14.00
C ALA A 25 -10.24 2.13 -15.30
N ALA A 26 -9.03 1.57 -15.33
CA ALA A 26 -8.15 1.65 -16.48
C ALA A 26 -8.61 0.70 -17.61
N PRO A 27 -8.48 1.10 -18.89
CA PRO A 27 -8.86 0.27 -20.04
C PRO A 27 -7.78 -0.80 -20.33
N ILE A 28 -7.52 -1.67 -19.36
CA ILE A 28 -6.54 -2.76 -19.44
C ILE A 28 -7.26 -4.11 -19.41
N PRO A 29 -6.76 -5.14 -20.13
CA PRO A 29 -7.38 -6.45 -20.21
C PRO A 29 -7.13 -7.27 -18.93
N MET A 30 -7.64 -6.78 -17.79
CA MET A 30 -7.51 -7.44 -16.48
C MET A 30 -8.89 -7.55 -15.82
N GLY A 31 -9.28 -8.75 -15.43
CA GLY A 31 -10.57 -8.98 -14.77
C GLY A 31 -10.60 -8.40 -13.35
N THR A 32 -11.76 -7.88 -12.94
CA THR A 32 -11.97 -7.37 -11.56
C THR A 32 -11.72 -8.43 -10.50
N ASP A 33 -12.07 -9.69 -10.79
CA ASP A 33 -11.80 -10.82 -9.89
C ASP A 33 -10.29 -11.00 -9.64
N THR A 34 -9.47 -10.99 -10.69
CA THR A 34 -8.00 -11.01 -10.58
C THR A 34 -7.48 -9.84 -9.77
N ILE A 35 -8.02 -8.63 -10.00
CA ILE A 35 -7.60 -7.45 -9.24
C ILE A 35 -7.91 -7.62 -7.75
N MET A 36 -9.12 -8.05 -7.39
CA MET A 36 -9.56 -8.12 -5.99
C MET A 36 -9.04 -9.36 -5.24
N MET A 37 -8.89 -10.49 -5.92
CA MET A 37 -8.48 -11.77 -5.31
C MET A 37 -6.98 -12.04 -5.38
N MET A 38 -6.24 -11.36 -6.26
CA MET A 38 -4.79 -11.57 -6.42
C MET A 38 -3.98 -10.29 -6.22
N VAL A 39 -4.34 -9.22 -6.93
CA VAL A 39 -3.53 -7.99 -6.93
C VAL A 39 -3.66 -7.22 -5.61
N ALA A 40 -4.89 -6.96 -5.15
CA ALA A 40 -5.13 -6.22 -3.90
C ALA A 40 -4.51 -6.91 -2.67
N PRO A 41 -4.63 -8.24 -2.47
CA PRO A 41 -3.95 -8.94 -1.38
C PRO A 41 -2.43 -8.82 -1.47
N SER A 42 -1.86 -9.00 -2.68
CA SER A 42 -0.41 -8.91 -2.90
C SER A 42 0.12 -7.49 -2.63
N MET A 43 -0.60 -6.47 -3.09
CA MET A 43 -0.30 -5.06 -2.83
C MET A 43 -0.32 -4.74 -1.33
N LEU A 44 -1.30 -5.27 -0.59
CA LEU A 44 -1.36 -5.08 0.87
C LEU A 44 -0.18 -5.75 1.57
N VAL A 45 0.10 -7.02 1.27
CA VAL A 45 1.21 -7.75 1.91
C VAL A 45 2.53 -7.07 1.62
N PHE A 46 2.82 -6.79 0.35
CA PHE A 46 4.06 -6.12 -0.04
C PHE A 46 4.15 -4.70 0.55
N GLY A 47 3.04 -3.95 0.49
CA GLY A 47 2.96 -2.60 1.05
C GLY A 47 3.25 -2.56 2.55
N LEU A 48 2.74 -3.53 3.32
CA LEU A 48 3.02 -3.65 4.75
C LEU A 48 4.49 -4.00 5.03
N VAL A 49 5.08 -4.90 4.25
CA VAL A 49 6.51 -5.25 4.37
C VAL A 49 7.39 -4.03 4.07
N ALA A 50 7.13 -3.34 2.95
CA ALA A 50 7.88 -2.16 2.54
C ALA A 50 7.70 -1.01 3.56
N PHE A 51 6.49 -0.82 4.07
CA PHE A 51 6.20 0.17 5.11
C PHE A 51 7.01 -0.10 6.38
N GLY A 52 6.99 -1.34 6.88
CA GLY A 52 7.74 -1.73 8.08
C GLY A 52 9.24 -1.50 7.92
N LEU A 53 9.82 -1.90 6.79
CA LEU A 53 11.22 -1.67 6.47
C LEU A 53 11.54 -0.18 6.37
N GLY A 54 10.69 0.61 5.72
CA GLY A 54 10.86 2.06 5.59
C GLY A 54 10.86 2.78 6.93
N VAL A 55 9.95 2.41 7.85
CA VAL A 55 9.91 2.95 9.22
C VAL A 55 11.22 2.63 9.95
N LYS A 56 11.71 1.39 9.89
CA LYS A 56 12.97 0.99 10.53
C LYS A 56 14.19 1.67 9.94
N HIS A 57 14.22 1.85 8.62
CA HIS A 57 15.27 2.61 7.97
C HIS A 57 15.26 4.09 8.37
N GLY A 58 14.07 4.68 8.51
CA GLY A 58 13.91 6.04 9.03
C GLY A 58 14.41 6.19 10.47
N GLU A 59 14.03 5.25 11.35
CA GLU A 59 14.53 5.20 12.74
C GLU A 59 16.06 5.09 12.80
N PHE A 60 16.67 4.24 11.96
CA PHE A 60 18.12 4.08 11.91
C PHE A 60 18.86 5.36 11.48
N ARG A 61 18.27 6.16 10.58
CA ARG A 61 18.87 7.41 10.07
C ARG A 61 18.58 8.64 10.92
N ALA A 62 17.65 8.55 11.86
CA ALA A 62 17.30 9.64 12.75
C ALA A 62 18.27 9.77 13.95
N VAL A 63 19.25 8.86 14.03
CA VAL A 63 20.37 8.81 14.98
C VAL A 63 21.63 9.26 14.26
#